data_AF-A0A936D3W7-F1
#
_entry.id   AF-A0A936D3W7-F1
#
_cell.length_a   1.000
_cell.length_b   1.000
_cell.length_c   1.000
_cell.angle_alpha   90.00
_cell.angle_beta   90.00
_cell.angle_gamma   90.00
#
_symmetry.space_group_name_H-M   'P 1'
#
loop_
_entity.id
_entity.type
_entity.pdbx_description
1 polymer ?
#
loop_
_entity_poly.entity_id
_entity_poly.type
_entity_poly.pdbx_seq_one_letter_code
_entity_poly.pdbx_strand_id
1 'polypeptide(L)'
;MEGRYSAKEVQGVIGRSNFVLAERLHGSIMAINTGVPLLSIAYMPKVNGVLELSNLTDCIIEMHSFLNGDALDSIVSRVNDQIHLAPEEALCKDMKTRAEQNFEKLLLLR
;
A
#
# COMPACT_ATOMS: atom_id res chain seq x y z
N MET A 1 -9.25 20.36 -17.80
CA MET A 1 -9.69 19.05 -17.27
C MET A 1 -10.39 19.30 -15.95
N GLU A 2 -11.73 19.30 -15.96
CA GLU A 2 -12.52 19.22 -14.72
C GLU A 2 -12.34 17.80 -14.18
N GLY A 3 -11.53 17.65 -13.12
CA GLY A 3 -10.94 16.36 -12.73
C GLY A 3 -10.34 16.39 -11.34
N ARG A 4 -11.06 16.97 -10.37
CA ARG A 4 -10.68 16.97 -8.96
C ARG A 4 -11.57 16.01 -8.18
N TYR A 5 -11.23 14.73 -8.21
CA TYR A 5 -11.78 13.76 -7.27
C TYR A 5 -11.18 14.03 -5.90
N SER A 6 -12.02 14.05 -4.88
CA SER A 6 -11.59 14.08 -3.49
C SER A 6 -10.81 12.81 -3.13
N ALA A 7 -9.98 12.90 -2.08
CA ALA A 7 -9.26 11.73 -1.57
C ALA A 7 -10.20 10.58 -1.21
N LYS A 8 -11.43 10.87 -0.75
CA LYS A 8 -12.45 9.87 -0.43
C LYS A 8 -12.97 9.15 -1.69
N GLU A 9 -13.18 9.88 -2.78
CA GLU A 9 -13.62 9.28 -4.05
C GLU A 9 -12.53 8.40 -4.63
N VAL A 10 -11.27 8.85 -4.63
CA VAL A 10 -10.13 8.04 -5.07
C VAL A 10 -9.97 6.78 -4.21
N GLN A 11 -10.08 6.92 -2.89
CA GLN A 11 -10.04 5.78 -1.98
C GLN A 11 -11.20 4.80 -2.22
N GLY A 12 -12.41 5.30 -2.55
CA GLY A 12 -13.55 4.46 -2.90
C GLY A 12 -13.35 3.66 -4.19
N VAL A 13 -12.67 4.25 -5.18
CA VAL A 13 -12.26 3.52 -6.40
C VAL A 13 -11.22 2.46 -6.06
N ILE A 14 -10.17 2.83 -5.33
CA ILE A 14 -9.10 1.92 -4.91
C ILE A 14 -9.67 0.73 -4.13
N GLY A 15 -10.55 0.98 -3.15
CA GLY A 15 -11.16 -0.06 -2.33
C GLY A 15 -12.06 -1.04 -3.05
N ARG A 16 -12.38 -0.79 -4.33
CA ARG A 16 -13.14 -1.70 -5.20
C ARG A 16 -12.27 -2.41 -6.25
N SER A 17 -10.97 -2.13 -6.30
CA SER A 17 -10.03 -2.78 -7.20
C SER A 17 -9.65 -4.16 -6.66
N ASN A 18 -9.31 -5.08 -7.57
CA ASN A 18 -8.76 -6.39 -7.20
C ASN A 18 -7.27 -6.31 -6.84
N PHE A 19 -6.58 -5.30 -7.35
CA PHE A 19 -5.15 -5.10 -7.17
C PHE A 19 -4.78 -3.64 -7.44
N VAL A 20 -3.72 -3.16 -6.80
CA VAL A 20 -3.15 -1.82 -7.01
C VAL A 20 -1.65 -1.91 -7.28
N LEU A 21 -1.22 -1.30 -8.38
CA LEU A 21 0.18 -0.96 -8.61
C LEU A 21 0.36 0.54 -8.37
N ALA A 22 1.14 0.94 -7.36
CA ALA A 22 1.29 2.35 -6.97
C ALA A 22 2.75 2.80 -6.93
N GLU A 23 3.08 3.83 -7.70
CA GLU A 23 4.37 4.55 -7.59
C GLU A 23 4.33 5.64 -6.52
N ARG A 24 3.16 6.26 -6.31
CA ARG A 24 2.99 7.33 -5.32
C ARG A 24 2.54 6.78 -3.98
N LEU A 25 3.16 7.31 -2.92
CA LEU A 25 2.84 7.00 -1.52
C LEU A 25 1.35 6.95 -1.19
N HIS A 26 0.57 7.93 -1.67
CA HIS A 26 -0.85 8.00 -1.35
C HIS A 26 -1.65 6.84 -1.93
N GLY A 27 -1.26 6.34 -3.11
CA GLY A 27 -1.87 5.13 -3.69
C GLY A 27 -1.61 3.91 -2.81
N SER A 28 -0.37 3.75 -2.34
CA SER A 28 0.04 2.68 -1.42
C SER A 28 -0.76 2.75 -0.12
N ILE A 29 -0.80 3.92 0.52
CA ILE A 29 -1.54 4.12 1.79
C ILE A 29 -3.04 3.83 1.60
N MET A 30 -3.64 4.31 0.51
CA MET A 30 -5.05 4.07 0.25
C MET A 30 -5.34 2.58 0.03
N ALA A 31 -4.50 1.87 -0.73
CA ALA A 31 -4.65 0.43 -0.94
C ALA A 31 -4.53 -0.35 0.38
N ILE A 32 -3.53 -0.02 1.19
CA ILE A 32 -3.35 -0.59 2.54
C ILE A 32 -4.58 -0.34 3.42
N ASN A 33 -5.06 0.90 3.47
CA ASN A 33 -6.24 1.29 4.26
C ASN A 33 -7.53 0.61 3.80
N THR A 34 -7.63 0.22 2.54
CA THR A 34 -8.80 -0.50 2.01
C THR A 34 -8.60 -2.00 1.93
N GLY A 35 -7.46 -2.53 2.39
CA GLY A 35 -7.15 -3.95 2.36
C GLY A 35 -6.98 -4.52 0.95
N VAL A 36 -6.69 -3.68 -0.04
CA VAL A 36 -6.55 -4.11 -1.43
C VAL A 36 -5.11 -4.56 -1.69
N PRO A 37 -4.91 -5.74 -2.30
CA PRO A 37 -3.60 -6.22 -2.75
C PRO A 37 -2.78 -5.14 -3.46
N LEU A 38 -1.51 -5.00 -3.08
CA LEU A 38 -0.64 -3.90 -3.49
C LEU A 38 0.74 -4.38 -3.94
N LEU A 39 1.23 -3.84 -5.05
CA LEU A 39 2.66 -3.67 -5.30
C LEU A 39 3.00 -2.18 -5.40
N SER A 40 4.13 -1.79 -4.82
CA SER A 40 4.54 -0.39 -4.79
C SER A 40 5.91 -0.19 -5.41
N ILE A 41 5.97 0.68 -6.42
CA ILE A 41 7.21 1.05 -7.09
C ILE A 41 7.89 2.11 -6.22
N ALA A 42 8.94 1.72 -5.52
CA ALA A 42 9.67 2.60 -4.63
C ALA A 42 10.77 3.35 -5.39
N TYR A 43 10.56 4.65 -5.56
CA TYR A 43 11.63 5.57 -5.96
C TYR A 43 12.23 6.33 -4.76
N MET A 44 11.45 6.52 -3.69
CA MET A 44 11.82 7.34 -2.55
C MET A 44 11.67 6.57 -1.23
N PRO A 45 12.51 6.87 -0.22
CA PRO A 45 12.50 6.18 1.09
C PRO A 45 11.14 6.17 1.81
N LYS A 46 10.26 7.12 1.47
CA LYS A 46 8.94 7.28 2.11
C LYS A 46 8.01 6.11 1.82
N VAL A 47 8.07 5.53 0.61
CA VAL A 47 7.27 4.35 0.27
C VAL A 47 7.77 3.15 1.06
N ASN A 48 9.10 2.96 1.11
CA ASN A 48 9.74 1.88 1.87
C ASN A 48 9.34 1.91 3.33
N GLY A 49 9.46 3.08 3.99
CA GLY A 49 9.11 3.21 5.40
C GLY A 49 7.64 2.86 5.71
N VAL A 50 6.69 3.23 4.83
CA VAL A 50 5.28 2.87 5.04
C VAL A 50 5.05 1.37 4.86
N LEU A 51 5.65 0.76 3.84
CA LEU A 51 5.52 -0.68 3.60
C LEU A 51 6.22 -1.48 4.72
N GLU A 52 7.38 -1.05 5.20
CA GLU A 52 8.08 -1.64 6.36
C GLU A 52 7.22 -1.60 7.63
N LEU A 53 6.66 -0.45 7.98
CA LEU A 53 5.79 -0.30 9.15
C LEU A 53 4.54 -1.18 9.08
N SER A 54 4.09 -1.46 7.85
CA SER A 54 2.92 -2.30 7.54
C SER A 54 3.25 -3.78 7.36
N ASN A 55 4.52 -4.19 7.53
CA ASN A 55 5.02 -5.56 7.26
C ASN A 55 4.79 -6.03 5.80
N LEU A 56 4.91 -5.12 4.83
CA LEU A 56 4.67 -5.34 3.41
C LEU A 56 5.93 -5.08 2.57
N THR A 57 7.11 -5.38 3.09
CA THR A 57 8.39 -5.15 2.38
C THR A 57 8.52 -5.99 1.11
N ASP A 58 7.86 -7.14 1.05
CA ASP A 58 7.74 -7.99 -0.12
C ASP A 58 6.83 -7.37 -1.21
N CYS A 59 6.09 -6.31 -0.90
CA CYS A 59 5.35 -5.52 -1.88
C CYS A 59 6.20 -4.47 -2.61
N ILE A 60 7.47 -4.28 -2.24
CA ILE A 60 8.32 -3.23 -2.81
C ILE A 60 8.91 -3.69 -4.15
N ILE A 61 8.75 -2.86 -5.17
CA ILE A 61 9.46 -2.97 -6.44
C ILE A 61 10.47 -1.83 -6.51
N GLU A 62 11.75 -2.17 -6.59
CA GLU A 62 12.81 -1.18 -6.81
C GLU A 62 12.65 -0.54 -8.18
N MET A 63 12.75 0.81 -8.25
CA MET A 63 12.57 1.56 -9.50
C MET A 63 13.48 1.06 -10.62
N HIS A 64 14.73 0.70 -10.33
CA HIS A 64 15.64 0.17 -11.35
C HIS A 64 15.11 -1.13 -11.97
N SER A 65 14.48 -1.99 -11.17
CA SER A 65 14.01 -3.32 -11.56
C SER A 65 12.73 -3.18 -12.38
N PHE A 66 11.89 -2.21 -12.02
CA PHE A 66 10.72 -1.84 -12.81
C PHE A 66 11.11 -1.32 -14.20
N LEU A 67 12.06 -0.39 -14.28
CA LEU A 67 12.46 0.22 -15.57
C LEU A 67 13.18 -0.75 -16.50
N ASN A 68 13.96 -1.68 -15.95
CA ASN A 68 14.66 -2.71 -16.73
C ASN A 68 13.74 -3.87 -17.16
N GLY A 69 12.51 -3.93 -16.62
CA GLY A 69 11.57 -5.01 -16.88
C GLY A 69 11.79 -6.27 -16.03
N ASP A 70 12.82 -6.30 -15.18
CA ASP A 70 13.14 -7.42 -14.29
C ASP A 70 12.02 -7.74 -13.28
N ALA A 71 11.15 -6.76 -12.99
CA ALA A 71 10.02 -6.91 -12.08
C ALA A 71 8.73 -7.45 -12.74
N LEU A 72 8.71 -7.68 -14.07
CA LEU A 72 7.47 -8.08 -14.76
C LEU A 72 6.94 -9.42 -14.27
N ASP A 73 7.81 -10.43 -14.17
CA ASP A 73 7.40 -11.77 -13.74
C ASP A 73 6.91 -11.78 -12.28
N SER A 74 7.54 -10.98 -11.41
CA SER A 74 7.10 -10.86 -10.01
C SER A 74 5.76 -10.13 -9.90
N ILE A 75 5.52 -9.09 -10.70
CA ILE A 75 4.22 -8.41 -10.79
C ILE A 75 3.14 -9.40 -11.25
N VAL A 76 3.38 -10.11 -12.36
CA VAL A 76 2.41 -11.04 -12.94
C VAL A 76 2.09 -12.18 -11.97
N SER A 77 3.11 -12.80 -11.37
CA SER A 77 2.91 -13.84 -10.36
C SER A 77 2.03 -13.33 -9.22
N ARG A 78 2.37 -12.17 -8.65
CA ARG A 78 1.65 -11.63 -7.49
C ARG A 78 0.22 -11.25 -7.82
N VAL A 79 -0.04 -10.69 -9.00
CA VAL A 79 -1.42 -10.43 -9.47
C VAL A 79 -2.19 -11.74 -9.56
N ASN A 80 -1.61 -12.80 -10.12
CA ASN A 80 -2.28 -14.10 -10.24
C ASN A 80 -2.52 -14.76 -8.88
N ASP A 81 -1.54 -14.69 -7.97
CA ASP A 81 -1.64 -15.27 -6.62
C ASP A 81 -2.68 -14.51 -5.76
N GLN A 82 -2.82 -13.20 -5.96
CA GLN A 82 -3.69 -12.31 -5.19
C GLN A 82 -5.12 -12.20 -5.76
N ILE A 83 -5.42 -12.73 -6.95
CA ILE A 83 -6.81 -12.94 -7.41
C ILE A 83 -7.57 -13.87 -6.43
N HIS A 84 -6.86 -14.63 -5.60
CA HIS A 84 -7.43 -15.58 -4.63
C HIS A 84 -7.32 -15.18 -3.15
N LEU A 85 -6.66 -14.07 -2.81
CA LEU A 85 -6.53 -13.63 -1.42
C LEU A 85 -7.61 -12.59 -1.10
N ALA A 86 -8.68 -13.07 -0.46
CA ALA A 86 -9.69 -12.21 0.14
C ALA A 86 -9.03 -11.23 1.14
N PRO A 87 -9.56 -10.00 1.29
CA PRO A 87 -8.96 -8.99 2.15
C PRO A 87 -9.11 -9.46 3.59
N GLU A 88 -8.00 -9.86 4.21
CA GLU A 88 -8.00 -10.20 5.63
C GLU A 88 -8.20 -8.88 6.40
N GLU A 89 -9.44 -8.62 6.83
CA GLU A 89 -9.87 -7.49 7.67
C GLU A 89 -8.98 -7.27 8.92
N ALA A 90 -8.15 -8.25 9.27
CA ALA A 90 -7.16 -8.23 10.33
C ALA A 90 -6.07 -7.17 10.14
N LEU A 91 -5.53 -6.98 8.93
CA LEU A 91 -4.38 -6.08 8.71
C LEU A 91 -4.75 -4.60 8.95
N CYS A 92 -5.94 -4.19 8.50
CA CYS A 92 -6.38 -2.81 8.63
C CYS A 92 -6.74 -2.43 10.09
N LYS A 93 -7.22 -3.39 10.88
CA LYS A 93 -7.48 -3.18 12.33
C LYS A 93 -6.19 -3.05 13.13
N ASP A 94 -5.16 -3.84 12.79
CA ASP A 94 -3.87 -3.80 13.48
C ASP A 94 -3.19 -2.43 13.31
N MET A 95 -3.16 -1.89 12.09
CA MET A 95 -2.49 -0.62 11.81
C MET A 95 -3.10 0.57 12.54
N LYS A 96 -4.44 0.67 12.59
CA LYS A 96 -5.12 1.74 13.33
C LYS A 96 -4.81 1.64 14.82
N THR A 97 -4.87 0.44 15.38
CA THR A 97 -4.56 0.17 16.78
C THR A 97 -3.11 0.55 17.10
N ARG A 98 -2.16 0.20 16.25
CA ARG A 98 -0.74 0.57 16.42
C ARG A 98 -0.50 2.08 16.31
N ALA A 99 -1.22 2.78 15.43
CA ALA A 99 -1.14 4.24 15.32
C ALA A 99 -1.63 4.94 16.59
N GLU A 100 -2.76 4.48 17.16
CA GLU A 100 -3.31 4.99 18.42
C GLU A 100 -2.35 4.73 19.59
N GLN A 101 -1.79 3.52 19.68
CA GLN A 101 -0.77 3.18 20.69
C GLN A 101 0.51 4.02 20.58
N ASN A 102 0.97 4.31 19.36
CA ASN A 102 2.13 5.16 19.14
C ASN A 102 1.85 6.61 19.58
N PHE A 103 0.64 7.10 19.35
CA PHE A 103 0.21 8.42 19.81
C PHE A 103 0.18 8.50 21.35
N GLU A 104 -0.35 7.48 22.02
CA GLU A 104 -0.34 7.40 23.49
C GLU A 104 1.09 7.37 24.06
N LYS A 105 2.00 6.60 23.46
CA LYS A 105 3.42 6.56 23.88
C LYS A 105 4.11 7.91 23.75
N LEU A 106 3.76 8.70 22.72
CA LEU A 106 4.26 10.06 22.54
C LEU A 106 3.77 11.01 23.62
N LEU A 107 2.54 10.83 24.11
CA LEU A 107 2.00 11.63 25.21
C LEU A 107 2.66 11.31 26.56
N LEU A 108 3.11 10.07 26.75
CA LEU A 108 3.83 9.62 27.96
C LEU A 108 5.32 10.03 27.98
N LEU A 109 5.85 10.55 26.87
CA LEU A 109 7.23 11.05 26.74
C LEU A 109 7.33 12.58 26.99
N ARG A 110 6.24 13.21 27.44
CA ARG A 110 6.17 14.61 27.89
C ARG A 110 6.22 14.69 29.41
#